data_AF-A0A6M3J782-F1
#
_entry.id   AF-A0A6M3J782-F1
#
_cell.length_a   1.000
_cell.length_b   1.000
_cell.length_c   1.000
_cell.angle_alpha   90.00
_cell.angle_beta   90.00
_cell.angle_gamma   90.00
#
_symmetry.space_group_name_H-M   'P 1'
#
loop_
_entity.id
_entity.type
_entity.pdbx_description
1 polymer ?
#
loop_
_entity_poly.entity_id
_entity_poly.type
_entity_poly.pdbx_seq_one_letter_code
_entity_poly.pdbx_strand_id
1 'polypeptide(L)'
;MVIQQQMGDDSFKCWCDLIDVTSLCRPNPAWRHTDTAGHEHAWYIGGAIATEYHPTERYELPTLVLIHDPPYYNEEGDEISQSHYECRFCGEHVNPGTAADTHTQYAPGLKHYQINGVSVSPEEFEKRWKDAREKLSGA
;
A
#
# COMPACT_ATOMS: atom_id res chain seq x y z
N MET A 1 -0.77 16.12 -3.86
CA MET A 1 -0.01 17.35 -4.17
C MET A 1 -0.90 18.25 -5.02
N VAL A 2 -1.05 19.52 -4.64
CA VAL A 2 -1.82 20.51 -5.41
C VAL A 2 -0.84 21.50 -6.02
N ILE A 3 -0.91 21.71 -7.32
CA ILE A 3 -0.18 22.75 -8.03
C ILE A 3 -1.21 23.82 -8.40
N GLN A 4 -0.97 25.06 -8.00
CA GLN A 4 -1.77 26.21 -8.39
C GLN A 4 -0.84 27.33 -8.85
N GLN A 5 -1.11 27.86 -10.04
CA GLN A 5 -0.31 28.93 -10.63
C GLN A 5 -1.20 29.95 -11.33
N GLN A 6 -0.91 31.23 -11.11
CA GLN A 6 -1.52 32.33 -11.85
C GLN A 6 -0.62 32.70 -13.04
N MET A 7 -1.20 32.84 -14.24
CA MET A 7 -0.50 33.28 -15.44
C MET A 7 -1.37 34.27 -16.22
N GLY A 8 -1.01 35.56 -16.12
CA GLY A 8 -1.89 36.64 -16.57
C GLY A 8 -3.20 36.64 -15.78
N ASP A 9 -4.32 36.73 -16.50
CA ASP A 9 -5.66 36.70 -15.91
C ASP A 9 -6.14 35.26 -15.59
N ASP A 10 -5.48 34.23 -16.13
CA ASP A 10 -5.87 32.84 -15.95
C ASP A 10 -5.23 32.21 -14.69
N SER A 11 -6.06 31.51 -13.92
CA SER A 11 -5.66 30.70 -12.78
C SER A 11 -5.71 29.22 -13.13
N PHE A 12 -4.58 28.55 -13.04
CA PHE A 12 -4.46 27.13 -13.37
C PHE A 12 -4.24 26.32 -12.10
N LYS A 13 -5.06 25.29 -11.91
CA LYS A 13 -4.98 24.39 -10.75
C LYS A 13 -4.99 22.94 -11.20
N CYS A 14 -4.09 22.14 -10.63
CA CYS A 14 -4.00 20.71 -10.90
C CYS A 14 -3.72 19.96 -9.60
N TRP A 15 -4.43 18.86 -9.37
CA TRP A 15 -4.23 18.00 -8.20
C TRP A 15 -4.57 16.55 -8.51
N CYS A 16 -4.26 15.65 -7.59
CA CYS A 16 -4.71 14.26 -7.64
C CYS A 16 -5.59 13.97 -6.42
N ASP A 17 -6.52 13.03 -6.58
CA ASP A 17 -7.15 12.36 -5.44
C ASP A 17 -6.08 11.64 -4.61
N LEU A 18 -6.38 11.41 -3.33
CA LEU A 18 -5.57 10.56 -2.47
C LEU A 18 -6.35 9.28 -2.22
N ILE A 19 -5.83 8.16 -2.72
CA ILE A 19 -6.40 6.83 -2.49
C ILE A 19 -5.68 6.26 -1.27
N ASP A 20 -6.43 5.89 -0.25
CA ASP A 20 -5.89 5.19 0.92
C ASP A 20 -5.43 3.78 0.49
N VAL A 21 -4.13 3.52 0.65
CA VAL A 21 -3.48 2.24 0.33
C VAL A 21 -2.81 1.65 1.58
N THR A 22 -3.27 2.05 2.76
CA THR A 22 -2.77 1.54 4.04
C THR A 22 -2.94 0.04 4.12
N SER A 23 -1.85 -0.68 4.44
CA SER A 23 -1.94 -2.11 4.63
C SER A 23 -2.91 -2.44 5.76
N LEU A 24 -3.93 -3.25 5.48
CA LEU A 24 -4.88 -3.72 6.49
C LEU A 24 -4.22 -4.66 7.51
N CYS A 25 -3.08 -5.25 7.15
CA CYS A 25 -2.31 -6.15 8.00
C CYS A 25 -0.81 -5.82 7.91
N ARG A 26 -0.18 -5.56 9.05
CA ARG A 26 1.28 -5.53 9.20
C ARG A 26 1.73 -6.57 10.22
N PRO A 27 2.99 -7.03 10.16
CA PRO A 27 3.60 -7.81 11.24
C PRO A 27 3.41 -7.12 12.58
N ASN A 28 3.03 -7.87 13.62
CA ASN A 28 2.97 -7.36 14.98
C ASN A 28 4.24 -7.78 15.75
N PRO A 29 5.23 -6.89 15.98
CA PRO A 29 6.47 -7.22 16.68
C PRO A 29 6.26 -7.67 18.12
N ALA A 30 5.10 -7.39 18.73
CA ALA A 30 4.75 -7.89 20.06
C ALA A 30 4.14 -9.30 20.05
N TRP A 31 3.78 -9.83 18.87
CA TRP A 31 3.22 -11.17 18.77
C TRP A 31 4.27 -12.22 19.13
N ARG A 32 3.89 -13.10 20.05
CA ARG A 32 4.63 -14.30 20.44
C ARG A 32 3.63 -15.44 20.52
N HIS A 33 4.03 -16.61 20.04
CA HIS A 33 3.24 -17.83 20.16
C HIS A 33 4.16 -19.00 20.46
N THR A 34 3.71 -19.91 21.32
CA THR A 34 4.40 -21.16 21.60
C THR A 34 3.46 -22.29 21.21
N ASP A 35 3.91 -23.16 20.31
CA ASP A 35 3.12 -24.31 19.84
C ASP A 35 3.01 -25.39 20.94
N THR A 36 2.22 -26.44 20.70
CA THR A 36 2.03 -27.53 21.67
C THR A 36 3.30 -28.36 21.92
N ALA A 37 4.26 -28.31 21.00
CA ALA A 37 5.57 -28.95 21.12
C ALA A 37 6.60 -28.07 21.86
N GLY A 38 6.25 -26.83 22.19
CA GLY A 38 7.11 -25.88 22.90
C GLY A 38 8.02 -25.02 22.00
N HIS A 39 7.83 -24.99 20.68
CA HIS A 39 8.59 -24.09 19.80
C HIS A 39 8.03 -22.68 19.85
N GLU A 40 8.92 -21.70 19.90
CA GLU A 40 8.55 -20.29 19.92
C GLU A 40 8.49 -19.69 18.50
N HIS A 41 7.47 -18.88 18.28
CA HIS A 41 7.21 -18.17 17.04
C HIS A 41 7.10 -16.68 17.32
N ALA A 42 7.85 -15.92 16.54
CA ALA A 42 7.89 -14.47 16.58
C ALA A 42 8.24 -13.97 15.18
N TRP A 43 7.98 -12.69 14.94
CA TRP A 43 8.49 -12.00 13.77
C TRP A 43 9.97 -11.66 13.94
N TYR A 44 10.75 -11.79 12.87
CA TYR A 44 12.20 -11.49 12.84
C TYR A 44 12.53 -10.44 11.78
N ILE A 45 13.60 -9.68 12.01
CA ILE A 45 14.23 -8.77 11.05
C ILE A 45 15.73 -9.05 11.10
N GLY A 46 16.34 -9.35 9.95
CA GLY A 46 17.80 -9.56 9.87
C GLY A 46 18.33 -10.66 10.80
N GLY A 47 17.53 -11.70 11.07
CA GLY A 47 17.90 -12.81 11.95
C GLY A 47 17.70 -12.55 13.45
N ALA A 48 17.24 -11.37 13.86
CA ALA A 48 16.89 -11.06 15.25
C ALA A 48 15.37 -10.96 15.43
N ILE A 49 14.87 -11.27 16.64
CA ILE A 49 13.45 -11.08 16.97
C ILE A 49 13.11 -9.59 16.86
N ALA A 50 12.05 -9.27 16.12
CA ALA A 50 11.55 -7.91 16.00
C ALA A 50 10.96 -7.44 17.34
N THR A 51 11.38 -6.25 17.77
CA THR A 51 10.90 -5.59 18.98
C THR A 51 10.01 -4.39 18.65
N GLU A 52 10.16 -3.80 17.46
CA GLU A 52 9.37 -2.68 16.97
C GLU A 52 9.04 -2.82 15.47
N TYR A 53 8.13 -1.98 15.00
CA TYR A 53 7.67 -2.01 13.61
C TYR A 53 8.47 -1.03 12.75
N HIS A 54 9.09 -1.53 11.68
CA HIS A 54 9.85 -0.77 10.70
C HIS A 54 9.25 -1.01 9.32
N PRO A 55 8.52 -0.04 8.73
CA PRO A 55 7.77 -0.24 7.50
C PRO A 55 8.66 -0.50 6.26
N THR A 56 9.95 -0.20 6.34
CA THR A 56 10.92 -0.41 5.24
C THR A 56 11.68 -1.73 5.35
N GLU A 57 11.51 -2.46 6.46
CA GLU A 57 12.24 -3.70 6.73
C GLU A 57 11.46 -4.92 6.28
N ARG A 58 12.19 -6.00 5.99
CA ARG A 58 11.60 -7.30 5.66
C ARG A 58 11.41 -8.11 6.94
N TYR A 59 10.17 -8.50 7.19
CA TYR A 59 9.80 -9.38 8.29
C TYR A 59 9.78 -10.84 7.87
N GLU A 60 10.28 -11.69 8.76
CA GLU A 60 10.45 -13.12 8.52
C GLU A 60 9.88 -13.94 9.68
N LEU A 61 9.45 -15.17 9.36
CA LEU A 61 8.98 -16.16 10.33
C LEU A 61 9.84 -17.42 10.16
N PRO A 62 11.09 -17.45 10.66
CA PRO A 62 12.06 -18.51 10.36
C PRO A 62 11.63 -19.89 10.89
N THR A 63 10.76 -19.91 11.91
CA THR A 63 10.21 -21.12 12.52
C THR A 63 8.91 -21.61 11.88
N LEU A 64 8.37 -20.87 10.89
CA LEU A 64 7.16 -21.24 10.16
C LEU A 64 7.45 -21.45 8.67
N VAL A 65 6.63 -22.27 8.03
CA VAL A 65 6.59 -22.44 6.58
C VAL A 65 5.18 -22.16 6.09
N LEU A 66 5.06 -21.50 4.93
CA LEU A 66 3.76 -21.29 4.29
C LEU A 66 3.43 -22.53 3.45
N ILE A 67 2.32 -23.18 3.78
CA ILE A 67 1.78 -24.31 3.03
C ILE A 67 0.68 -23.79 2.12
N HIS A 68 0.75 -24.17 0.85
CA HIS A 68 -0.28 -23.86 -0.13
C HIS A 68 -1.25 -25.03 -0.20
N ASP A 69 -2.51 -24.76 0.11
CA ASP A 69 -3.57 -25.76 0.01
C ASP A 69 -3.90 -26.04 -1.45
N PRO A 70 -4.32 -27.27 -1.80
CA PRO A 70 -4.85 -27.54 -3.12
C PRO A 70 -6.01 -26.59 -3.45
N PRO A 71 -6.08 -26.06 -4.69
CA PRO A 71 -7.17 -25.18 -5.07
C PRO A 71 -8.51 -25.91 -5.07
N TYR A 72 -9.59 -25.19 -4.80
CA TYR A 72 -10.96 -25.70 -4.89
C TYR A 72 -11.87 -24.70 -5.60
N TYR A 73 -12.95 -25.16 -6.22
CA TYR A 73 -13.93 -24.29 -6.88
C TYR A 73 -15.06 -23.91 -5.92
N ASN A 74 -15.41 -22.63 -5.86
CA ASN A 74 -16.57 -22.16 -5.09
C ASN A 74 -17.90 -22.43 -5.85
N GLU A 75 -19.03 -22.03 -5.28
CA GLU A 75 -20.36 -22.22 -5.88
C GLU A 75 -20.57 -21.42 -7.18
N GLU A 76 -19.77 -20.37 -7.39
CA GLU A 76 -19.80 -19.51 -8.58
C GLU A 76 -18.89 -20.04 -9.71
N GLY A 77 -18.13 -21.11 -9.44
CA GLY A 77 -17.17 -21.71 -10.37
C GLY A 77 -15.80 -21.03 -10.37
N ASP A 78 -15.51 -20.13 -9.43
CA ASP A 78 -14.19 -19.52 -9.26
C ASP A 78 -13.24 -20.45 -8.54
N GLU A 79 -12.00 -20.51 -9.01
CA GLU A 79 -10.91 -21.22 -8.37
C GLU A 79 -10.39 -20.42 -7.16
N ILE A 80 -10.50 -21.00 -5.98
CA ILE A 80 -10.02 -20.44 -4.71
C ILE A 80 -8.73 -21.14 -4.32
N SER A 81 -7.69 -20.34 -4.10
CA SER A 81 -6.42 -20.78 -3.50
C SER A 81 -6.34 -20.31 -2.06
N GLN A 82 -5.95 -21.19 -1.15
CA GLN A 82 -5.71 -20.85 0.26
C GLN A 82 -4.29 -21.26 0.67
N SER A 83 -3.82 -20.67 1.75
CA SER A 83 -2.54 -21.02 2.34
C SER A 83 -2.59 -20.79 3.84
N HIS A 84 -1.86 -21.60 4.58
CA HIS A 84 -1.74 -21.50 6.03
C HIS A 84 -0.28 -21.66 6.45
N TYR A 85 0.05 -21.20 7.65
CA TYR A 85 1.39 -21.36 8.20
C TYR A 85 1.45 -22.58 9.12
N GLU A 86 2.51 -23.36 8.98
CA GLU A 86 2.82 -24.48 9.87
C GLU A 86 4.18 -24.27 10.55
N CYS A 87 4.31 -24.77 11.77
CA CYS A 87 5.60 -24.90 12.44
C CYS A 87 6.51 -25.80 11.63
N ARG A 88 7.70 -25.29 11.30
CA ARG A 88 8.70 -26.01 10.52
C ARG A 88 9.20 -27.31 11.18
N PHE A 89 9.04 -27.41 12.50
CA PHE A 89 9.60 -28.50 13.28
C PHE A 89 8.57 -29.59 13.61
N CYS A 90 7.34 -29.23 13.94
CA CYS A 90 6.30 -30.19 14.35
C CYS A 90 5.07 -30.24 13.41
N GLY A 91 4.96 -29.31 12.45
CA GLY A 91 3.83 -29.23 11.52
C GLY A 91 2.56 -28.59 12.12
N GLU A 92 2.60 -28.07 13.34
CA GLU A 92 1.41 -27.45 13.95
C GLU A 92 0.99 -26.19 13.19
N HIS A 93 -0.31 -26.05 12.93
CA HIS A 93 -0.86 -24.85 12.32
C HIS A 93 -0.72 -23.65 13.26
N VAL A 94 -0.07 -22.59 12.78
CA VAL A 94 0.16 -21.36 13.55
C VAL A 94 -0.37 -20.18 12.74
N ASN A 95 -1.15 -19.31 13.36
CA ASN A 95 -1.59 -18.06 12.73
C ASN A 95 -0.69 -16.91 13.23
N PRO A 96 0.19 -16.35 12.37
CA PRO A 96 1.03 -15.22 12.77
C PRO A 96 0.17 -14.02 13.15
N GLY A 97 0.46 -13.44 14.31
CA GLY A 97 -0.24 -12.24 14.75
C GLY A 97 0.15 -11.05 13.89
N THR A 98 -0.85 -10.43 13.29
CA THR A 98 -0.75 -9.15 12.59
C THR A 98 -1.41 -8.04 13.42
N ALA A 99 -1.15 -6.80 13.06
CA ALA A 99 -1.84 -5.63 13.58
C ALA A 99 -2.31 -4.77 12.41
N ALA A 100 -3.32 -3.92 12.62
CA ALA A 100 -3.64 -2.87 11.67
C ALA A 100 -2.43 -1.93 11.54
N ASP A 101 -2.12 -1.49 10.31
CA ASP A 101 -1.14 -0.43 10.16
C ASP A 101 -1.78 0.89 10.62
N THR A 102 -1.09 1.57 11.53
CA THR A 102 -1.47 2.91 11.99
C THR A 102 -0.82 3.99 11.13
N HIS A 103 0.10 3.63 10.24
CA HIS A 103 0.72 4.54 9.29
C HIS A 103 -0.10 4.58 8.01
N THR A 104 -1.00 5.56 7.95
CA THR A 104 -1.83 5.72 6.75
C THR A 104 -0.97 6.09 5.55
N GLN A 105 -1.09 5.32 4.47
CA GLN A 105 -0.38 5.55 3.21
C GLN A 105 -1.38 5.95 2.14
N TYR A 106 -1.00 6.94 1.31
CA TYR A 106 -1.82 7.40 0.21
C TYR A 106 -1.08 7.27 -1.11
N ALA A 107 -1.76 6.72 -2.11
CA ALA A 107 -1.32 6.75 -3.49
C ALA A 107 -2.01 7.90 -4.25
N PRO A 108 -1.34 8.54 -5.23
CA PRO A 108 -1.99 9.49 -6.10
C PRO A 108 -3.04 8.77 -6.96
N GLY A 109 -4.29 9.21 -6.84
CA GLY A 109 -5.41 8.77 -7.66
C GLY A 109 -5.56 9.57 -8.94
N LEU A 110 -6.82 9.71 -9.39
CA LEU A 110 -7.15 10.43 -10.62
C LEU A 110 -6.68 11.89 -10.53
N LYS A 111 -6.14 12.38 -11.64
CA LYS A 111 -5.65 13.75 -11.77
C LYS A 111 -6.73 14.66 -12.30
N HIS A 112 -6.88 15.82 -11.65
CA HIS A 112 -7.90 16.82 -11.93
C HIS A 112 -7.25 18.13 -12.38
N TYR A 113 -7.96 18.84 -13.25
CA TYR A 113 -7.48 20.06 -13.90
C TYR A 113 -8.57 21.13 -13.88
N GLN A 114 -8.21 22.34 -13.49
CA GLN A 114 -9.09 23.49 -13.50
C GLN A 114 -8.41 24.74 -14.07
N ILE A 115 -9.17 25.50 -14.84
CA ILE A 115 -8.82 26.84 -15.29
C ILE A 115 -9.90 27.80 -14.81
N ASN A 116 -9.52 28.83 -14.06
CA ASN A 116 -10.44 29.82 -13.49
C ASN A 116 -11.57 29.18 -12.65
N GLY A 117 -11.25 28.09 -11.94
CA GLY A 117 -12.20 27.34 -11.12
C GLY A 117 -13.13 26.40 -11.91
N VAL A 118 -13.03 26.36 -13.24
CA VAL A 118 -13.82 25.45 -14.09
C VAL A 118 -13.00 24.21 -14.42
N SER A 119 -13.58 23.02 -14.23
CA SER A 119 -12.94 21.76 -14.58
C SER A 119 -12.79 21.63 -16.10
N VAL A 120 -11.60 21.23 -16.54
CA VAL A 120 -11.25 21.07 -17.96
C VAL A 120 -10.61 19.70 -18.20
N SER A 121 -10.56 19.28 -19.46
CA SER A 121 -9.81 18.06 -19.81
C SER A 121 -8.29 18.30 -19.69
N PRO A 122 -7.49 17.22 -19.55
CA PRO A 122 -6.03 17.33 -19.52
C PRO A 122 -5.46 18.03 -20.77
N GLU A 123 -6.01 17.73 -21.95
CA GLU A 123 -5.56 18.28 -23.23
C GLU A 123 -5.84 19.78 -23.34
N GLU A 124 -7.03 20.22 -22.89
CA GLU A 124 -7.36 21.64 -22.83
C GLU A 124 -6.45 22.37 -21.85
N PHE A 125 -6.18 21.76 -20.69
CA PHE A 125 -5.29 22.34 -19.69
C PHE A 125 -3.88 22.54 -20.23
N GLU A 126 -3.29 21.51 -20.82
CA GLU A 126 -1.93 21.57 -21.38
C GLU A 126 -1.81 22.60 -22.49
N LYS A 127 -2.79 22.65 -23.40
CA LYS A 127 -2.83 23.63 -24.48
C LYS A 127 -2.84 25.06 -23.93
N ARG A 128 -3.79 25.40 -23.06
CA ARG A 128 -3.91 26.77 -22.52
C ARG A 128 -2.74 27.15 -21.64
N TRP A 129 -2.21 26.20 -20.88
CA TRP A 129 -1.02 26.40 -20.06
C TRP A 129 0.20 26.76 -20.92
N LYS A 130 0.40 26.05 -22.05
CA LYS A 130 1.48 26.34 -22.99
C LYS A 130 1.30 27.71 -23.63
N ASP A 131 0.11 28.01 -24.13
CA ASP A 131 -0.20 29.30 -24.75
C ASP A 131 0.03 30.47 -23.77
N ALA A 132 -0.34 30.31 -22.50
CA ALA A 132 -0.12 31.32 -21.45
C ALA A 132 1.37 31.51 -21.15
N ARG A 133 2.16 30.42 -21.08
CA ARG A 133 3.62 30.51 -20.87
C ARG A 133 4.33 31.18 -22.03
N GLU A 134 3.96 30.87 -23.26
CA GLU A 134 4.57 31.47 -24.45
C GLU A 134 4.32 32.98 -24.50
N LYS A 135 3.08 33.42 -24.20
CA LYS A 135 2.73 34.84 -24.07
C LYS A 135 3.55 35.57 -23.01
N LEU A 136 3.85 34.93 -21.89
CA LEU A 136 4.66 35.51 -20.82
C LEU A 136 6.16 35.54 -21.15
N SER A 137 6.64 34.62 -21.99
CA SER A 137 8.06 34.58 -22.39
C SER A 137 8.41 35.48 -23.58
N GLY A 138 7.41 35.90 -24.36
CA GLY A 138 7.56 36.80 -25.50
C GLY A 138 7.24 38.27 -25.20
N ALA A 139 6.97 38.60 -23.94
CA ALA A 139 6.77 39.96 -23.42
C ALA A 139 8.00 40.39 -22.61
#